data_AF-A0A1I6ELR0-F1
#
_entry.id   AF-A0A1I6ELR0-F1
#
_cell.length_a   1.000
_cell.length_b   1.000
_cell.length_c   1.000
_cell.angle_alpha   90.00
_cell.angle_beta   90.00
_cell.angle_gamma   90.00
#
_symmetry.space_group_name_H-M   'P 1'
#
loop_
_entity.id
_entity.type
_entity.pdbx_description
1 polymer ?
#
loop_
_entity_poly.entity_id
_entity_poly.type
_entity_poly.pdbx_seq_one_letter_code
_entity_poly.pdbx_strand_id
1 'polypeptide(L)'
;MTKSKHNIPDFKTIEEAREFWEIHSLADFADDLEVARDVKFVKRNNLVVSLDLEKEDMKRLRMLANKKGVGLTDLITHWIKEQLRSV
;
A
#
# COMPACT_ATOMS: atom_id res chain seq x y z
N MET A 1 -17.56 9.81 33.48
CA MET A 1 -17.62 10.54 32.19
C MET A 1 -18.62 9.81 31.32
N THR A 2 -19.65 10.51 30.85
CA THR A 2 -20.82 9.93 30.16
C THR A 2 -20.42 9.44 28.77
N LYS A 3 -20.39 8.11 28.56
CA LYS A 3 -20.28 7.51 27.22
C LYS A 3 -21.55 7.86 26.44
N SER A 4 -21.45 8.77 25.47
CA SER A 4 -22.51 8.94 24.49
C SER A 4 -22.58 7.68 23.63
N LYS A 5 -23.76 7.06 23.58
CA LYS A 5 -24.08 5.95 22.68
C LYS A 5 -24.25 6.50 21.26
N HIS A 6 -23.14 6.70 20.55
CA HIS A 6 -23.19 7.00 19.12
C HIS A 6 -22.88 5.73 18.36
N ASN A 7 -23.87 5.19 17.64
CA ASN A 7 -23.68 4.06 16.75
C ASN A 7 -22.94 4.50 15.49
N ILE A 8 -22.11 3.62 14.91
CA ILE A 8 -21.49 3.85 13.61
C ILE A 8 -22.60 3.94 12.52
N PRO A 9 -22.70 5.02 11.74
CA PRO A 9 -23.71 5.14 10.69
C PRO A 9 -23.49 4.17 9.51
N ASP A 10 -24.57 3.77 8.85
CA ASP A 10 -24.51 3.06 7.56
C ASP A 10 -24.14 4.04 6.43
N PHE A 11 -22.87 4.05 6.02
CA PHE A 11 -22.38 4.89 4.93
C PHE A 11 -22.84 4.36 3.57
N LYS A 12 -23.32 5.26 2.69
CA LYS A 12 -23.72 4.89 1.32
C LYS A 12 -22.57 5.03 0.34
N THR A 13 -21.60 5.90 0.64
CA THR A 13 -20.42 6.16 -0.19
C THR A 13 -19.13 6.14 0.63
N ILE A 14 -18.00 5.99 -0.06
CA ILE A 14 -16.67 5.99 0.58
C ILE A 14 -16.32 7.41 1.06
N GLU A 15 -16.74 8.42 0.30
CA GLU A 15 -16.52 9.84 0.60
C GLU A 15 -17.20 10.25 1.92
N GLU A 16 -18.44 9.82 2.15
CA GLU A 16 -19.17 10.04 3.40
C GLU A 16 -18.46 9.40 4.61
N ALA A 17 -17.99 8.16 4.44
CA ALA A 17 -17.24 7.46 5.48
C ALA A 17 -15.94 8.21 5.81
N ARG A 18 -15.21 8.68 4.79
CA ARG A 18 -13.97 9.45 4.98
C ARG A 18 -14.23 10.72 5.77
N GLU A 19 -15.21 11.53 5.35
CA GLU A 19 -15.53 12.79 6.03
C GLU A 19 -15.94 12.58 7.49
N PHE A 20 -16.67 11.50 7.77
CA PHE A 20 -17.02 11.14 9.14
C PHE A 20 -15.78 10.80 9.99
N TRP A 21 -14.85 9.99 9.46
CA TRP A 21 -13.65 9.56 10.20
C TRP A 21 -12.54 10.62 10.29
N GLU A 22 -12.59 11.68 9.47
CA GLU A 22 -11.70 12.85 9.62
C GLU A 22 -11.97 13.62 10.92
N ILE A 23 -13.22 13.62 11.39
CA ILE A 23 -13.64 14.39 12.57
C ILE A 23 -13.94 13.52 13.81
N HIS A 24 -14.00 12.20 13.67
CA HIS A 24 -14.30 11.27 14.76
C HIS A 24 -13.13 10.32 15.05
N SER A 25 -12.87 10.06 16.34
CA SER A 25 -11.89 9.05 16.75
C SER A 25 -12.51 7.66 16.75
N LEU A 26 -11.79 6.68 16.21
CA LEU A 26 -12.20 5.27 16.27
C LEU A 26 -12.42 4.77 17.71
N ALA A 27 -11.66 5.32 18.68
CA ALA A 27 -11.76 4.92 20.08
C ALA A 27 -13.13 5.23 20.70
N ASP A 28 -13.86 6.22 20.16
CA ASP A 28 -15.18 6.61 20.66
C ASP A 28 -16.26 5.59 20.32
N PHE A 29 -16.00 4.70 19.35
CA PHE A 29 -16.93 3.68 18.85
C PHE A 29 -16.48 2.26 19.21
N ALA A 30 -15.56 2.09 20.16
CA ALA A 30 -14.97 0.79 20.49
C ALA A 30 -16.00 -0.29 20.87
N ASP A 31 -17.15 0.11 21.44
CA ASP A 31 -18.22 -0.81 21.83
C ASP A 31 -19.06 -1.30 20.62
N ASP A 32 -19.03 -0.58 19.49
CA ASP A 32 -19.75 -0.92 18.24
C ASP A 32 -18.87 -1.63 17.19
N LEU A 33 -17.57 -1.75 17.44
CA LEU A 33 -16.65 -2.43 16.52
C LEU A 33 -16.74 -3.95 16.69
N GLU A 34 -16.84 -4.65 15.56
CA GLU A 34 -16.72 -6.10 15.53
C GLU A 34 -15.26 -6.53 15.36
N VAL A 35 -14.89 -7.63 16.01
CA VAL A 35 -13.57 -8.25 15.79
C VAL A 35 -13.50 -8.78 14.36
N ALA A 36 -12.59 -8.24 13.55
CA ALA A 36 -12.33 -8.75 12.22
C ALA A 36 -11.83 -10.21 12.28
N ARG A 37 -12.69 -11.16 11.93
CA ARG A 37 -12.38 -12.61 11.97
C ARG A 37 -11.60 -13.06 10.74
N ASP A 38 -11.81 -12.40 9.59
CA ASP A 38 -11.25 -12.79 8.29
C ASP A 38 -10.11 -11.87 7.83
N VAL A 39 -9.17 -11.56 8.72
CA VAL A 39 -7.98 -10.79 8.32
C VAL A 39 -7.02 -11.70 7.55
N LYS A 40 -7.05 -11.61 6.22
CA LYS A 40 -6.10 -12.29 5.35
C LYS A 40 -4.83 -11.46 5.19
N PHE A 41 -3.80 -11.78 5.98
CA PHE A 41 -2.45 -11.30 5.71
C PHE A 41 -1.88 -12.03 4.49
N VAL A 42 -2.00 -11.43 3.31
CA VAL A 42 -1.38 -11.95 2.10
C VAL A 42 0.12 -11.78 2.18
N LYS A 43 0.85 -12.90 2.28
CA LYS A 43 2.30 -12.89 2.14
C LYS A 43 2.64 -12.44 0.72
N ARG A 44 3.57 -11.49 0.58
CA ARG A 44 4.06 -11.04 -0.71
C ARG A 44 4.63 -12.25 -1.47
N ASN A 45 3.97 -12.66 -2.56
CA ASN A 45 4.36 -13.83 -3.37
C ASN A 45 5.42 -13.48 -4.42
N ASN A 46 6.29 -12.51 -4.13
CA ASN A 46 7.30 -12.07 -5.09
C ASN A 46 8.57 -12.91 -4.90
N LEU A 47 9.10 -13.46 -6.00
CA LEU A 47 10.42 -14.08 -6.02
C LEU A 47 11.50 -12.99 -6.09
N VAL A 48 12.64 -13.25 -5.43
CA VAL A 48 13.84 -12.40 -5.52
C VAL A 48 14.80 -13.04 -6.50
N VAL A 49 15.27 -12.27 -7.47
CA VAL A 49 16.24 -12.71 -8.47
C VAL A 49 17.57 -11.99 -8.20
N SER A 50 18.66 -12.74 -8.12
CA SER A 50 20.01 -12.17 -8.11
C SER A 50 20.43 -11.89 -9.54
N LEU A 51 20.87 -10.66 -9.82
CA LEU A 51 21.35 -10.24 -11.13
C LEU A 51 22.86 -10.02 -11.06
N ASP A 52 23.59 -10.60 -12.01
CA ASP A 52 25.00 -10.27 -12.21
C ASP A 52 25.08 -9.05 -13.13
N LEU A 53 25.59 -7.94 -12.61
CA LEU A 53 25.65 -6.65 -13.28
C LEU A 53 27.01 -6.03 -13.06
N GLU A 54 27.54 -5.37 -14.09
CA GLU A 54 28.77 -4.61 -13.93
C GLU A 54 28.58 -3.43 -12.97
N LYS A 55 29.66 -3.01 -12.31
CA LYS A 55 29.62 -1.88 -11.38
C LYS A 55 29.15 -0.60 -12.06
N GLU A 56 29.51 -0.41 -13.33
CA GLU A 56 29.09 0.76 -14.10
C GLU A 56 27.58 0.76 -14.39
N ASP A 57 27.02 -0.39 -14.75
CA ASP A 57 25.59 -0.55 -14.99
C ASP A 57 24.78 -0.26 -13.72
N MET A 58 25.22 -0.78 -12.58
CA MET A 58 24.60 -0.48 -11.29
C MET A 58 24.62 1.02 -10.96
N LYS A 59 25.68 1.74 -11.33
CA LYS A 59 25.77 3.19 -11.14
C LYS A 59 24.79 3.92 -12.06
N ARG A 60 24.72 3.53 -13.33
CA ARG A 60 23.79 4.11 -14.32
C ARG A 60 22.33 3.87 -13.92
N LEU A 61 21.99 2.66 -13.48
CA LEU A 61 20.65 2.31 -13.02
C LEU A 61 20.22 3.18 -11.82
N ARG A 62 21.10 3.38 -10.84
CA ARG A 62 20.81 4.26 -9.68
C ARG A 62 20.56 5.70 -10.11
N MET A 63 21.36 6.22 -11.05
CA MET A 63 21.14 7.56 -11.59
C MET A 63 19.79 7.67 -12.31
N LEU A 64 19.42 6.68 -13.11
CA LEU A 64 18.14 6.64 -13.83
C LEU A 64 16.96 6.54 -12.87
N ALA A 65 17.07 5.72 -11.83
CA ALA A 65 16.06 5.58 -10.79
C ALA A 65 15.84 6.91 -10.05
N ASN A 66 16.93 7.56 -9.62
CA ASN A 66 16.87 8.87 -8.98
C ASN A 66 16.25 9.95 -9.88
N LYS A 67 16.64 10.01 -11.17
CA LYS A 67 16.08 10.96 -12.12
C LYS A 67 14.58 10.76 -12.33
N LYS A 68 14.09 9.52 -12.22
CA LYS A 68 12.68 9.16 -12.33
C LYS A 68 11.92 9.24 -11.01
N GLY A 69 12.59 9.50 -9.88
CA GLY A 69 11.97 9.53 -8.56
C GLY A 69 11.45 8.17 -8.07
N VAL A 70 12.02 7.06 -8.57
CA VAL A 70 11.60 5.69 -8.23
C VAL A 70 12.74 4.91 -7.58
N GLY A 71 12.40 3.83 -6.86
CA GLY A 71 13.39 2.90 -6.34
C GLY A 71 14.12 2.13 -7.45
N LEU A 72 15.38 1.76 -7.23
CA LEU A 72 16.16 0.93 -8.16
C LEU A 72 15.45 -0.38 -8.51
N THR A 73 14.96 -1.09 -7.49
CA THR A 73 14.25 -2.36 -7.67
C THR A 73 12.94 -2.17 -8.45
N ASP A 74 12.23 -1.06 -8.22
CA ASP A 74 10.99 -0.76 -8.93
C ASP A 74 11.25 -0.46 -10.40
N LEU A 75 12.31 0.30 -10.69
CA LEU A 75 12.74 0.57 -12.07
C LEU A 75 13.06 -0.72 -12.81
N ILE A 76 13.88 -1.60 -12.22
CA ILE A 76 14.26 -2.88 -12.83
C ILE A 76 13.03 -3.77 -13.03
N THR A 77 12.17 -3.88 -12.01
CA THR A 77 10.95 -4.67 -12.09
C THR A 77 10.02 -4.16 -13.19
N HIS A 78 9.91 -2.84 -13.34
CA HIS A 78 9.10 -2.22 -14.37
C HIS A 78 9.61 -2.58 -15.76
N TRP A 79 10.91 -2.42 -16.02
CA TRP A 79 11.51 -2.77 -17.31
C TRP A 79 11.39 -4.26 -17.65
N ILE A 80 11.60 -5.15 -16.68
CA ILE A 80 11.39 -6.60 -16.90
C ILE A 80 9.94 -6.87 -17.32
N LYS A 81 8.96 -6.26 -16.64
CA LYS A 81 7.54 -6.40 -16.98
C LYS A 81 7.18 -5.78 -18.33
N GLU A 82 7.82 -4.70 -18.74
CA GLU A 82 7.65 -4.13 -20.08
C GLU A 82 8.15 -5.11 -21.15
N GLN A 83 9.36 -5.66 -20.98
CA GLN A 83 9.94 -6.62 -21.93
C GLN A 83 9.13 -7.92 -22.02
N LEU A 84 8.64 -8.44 -20.89
CA LEU A 84 7.80 -9.65 -20.88
C LEU A 84 6.42 -9.45 -21.54
N ARG A 85 5.94 -8.21 -21.66
CA ARG A 85 4.69 -7.89 -22.35
C ARG A 85 4.85 -7.72 -23.86
N SER A 86 6.07 -7.40 -24.30
CA SER A 86 6.39 -7.24 -25.72
C SER A 86 6.72 -8.57 -26.44
N VAL A 87 6.88 -9.66 -25.69
CA VAL A 87 7.02 -11.02 -26.19
C VAL A 87 5.64 -11.67 -26.30
#